data_AF-A0A2Z3V1I3-F1
#
_entry.id   AF-A0A2Z3V1I3-F1
#
_cell.length_a   1.000
_cell.length_b   1.000
_cell.length_c   1.000
_cell.angle_alpha   90.00
_cell.angle_beta   90.00
_cell.angle_gamma   90.00
#
_symmetry.space_group_name_H-M   'P 1'
#
loop_
_entity.id
_entity.type
_entity.pdbx_description
1 polymer ?
#
loop_
_entity_poly.entity_id
_entity_poly.type
_entity_poly.pdbx_seq_one_letter_code
_entity_poly.pdbx_strand_id
1 'polypeptide(L)'
;MVRIRFGIFYEHQLPKPWQPGDERRLYKDALEQIEIADRVGFDYAWEVEHHFLEEYSHSAAPEIFLAAASQRTTTIRLGHGIVQIPPPVNHPARVAERIATLDLISDGRVDFGTGEASSAAELSGFGVPRGEKRAMWQDALDAITRMFVEEPFAGWHSSYLRMPPRNVIPKTVQKPHPPLWVACSRRETIHLAARNGIGALSFSFVTPQEAARWSGEYYALLASEECLPAGFAVNPNLAVVLPMMCHEDLETARERGAQGANFFGYALAHYYGPSKHSPGHGDIWSSFTRRSTESTSPLATGIGTPEQLIELVRSYQDAGVDQMIFVLQSGKNRHEDICESLELFGKRVIPVFAEGREERERAKAERLAPAIEAALARRAPARQMPEGYQIAEEAELARIVRREMPSPRVLLSSAVAGTRRLVRRRGQDLLARMVGDRSDAELERRLGPRGQRVLFAALAGAFDPAKAFGFQGAIEFRLTGSDPAPTPWTIMIRGDRAFARQISVADPAVVLTLSGADLLRLIAGTADPGGLLTAGRIHLAGDPALASRLGEMFGGPSPY
;
A
#
# COMPACT_ATOMS: atom_id res chain seq x y z
N MET A 1 10.14 -27.42 -8.40
CA MET A 1 10.92 -26.48 -7.57
C MET A 1 11.19 -25.22 -8.37
N VAL A 2 11.32 -24.09 -7.70
CA VAL A 2 11.39 -22.75 -8.31
C VAL A 2 12.84 -22.26 -8.33
N ARG A 3 13.21 -21.40 -9.30
CA ARG A 3 14.48 -20.67 -9.26
C ARG A 3 14.43 -19.66 -8.12
N ILE A 4 15.50 -19.51 -7.35
CA ILE A 4 15.64 -18.38 -6.42
C ILE A 4 16.63 -17.34 -6.99
N ARG A 5 16.20 -16.08 -6.96
CA ARG A 5 17.00 -14.89 -7.31
C ARG A 5 17.27 -14.06 -6.06
N PHE A 6 18.34 -13.28 -6.08
CA PHE A 6 18.72 -12.44 -4.96
C PHE A 6 18.61 -10.96 -5.33
N GLY A 7 17.94 -10.18 -4.49
CA GLY A 7 17.87 -8.73 -4.62
C GLY A 7 18.38 -8.03 -3.36
N ILE A 8 18.81 -6.80 -3.51
CA ILE A 8 19.01 -5.85 -2.42
C ILE A 8 17.99 -4.73 -2.52
N PHE A 9 17.66 -4.10 -1.39
CA PHE A 9 16.61 -3.09 -1.28
C PHE A 9 17.10 -1.89 -0.49
N TYR A 10 16.86 -0.71 -1.06
CA TYR A 10 17.30 0.56 -0.53
C TYR A 10 16.13 1.44 -0.18
N GLU A 11 16.15 1.89 1.07
CA GLU A 11 15.20 2.84 1.62
C GLU A 11 15.78 4.25 1.69
N HIS A 12 17.10 4.40 1.56
CA HIS A 12 17.80 5.61 1.98
C HIS A 12 17.38 6.00 3.41
N GLN A 13 17.38 5.01 4.31
CA GLN A 13 16.98 5.21 5.70
C GLN A 13 18.06 5.98 6.46
N LEU A 14 17.67 7.10 7.08
CA LEU A 14 18.60 7.99 7.79
C LEU A 14 18.06 8.38 9.18
N PRO A 15 18.44 7.66 10.25
CA PRO A 15 17.98 7.99 11.60
C PRO A 15 18.66 9.25 12.15
N LYS A 16 17.96 9.99 13.02
CA LYS A 16 18.49 11.20 13.67
C LYS A 16 19.56 10.88 14.75
N PRO A 17 20.35 11.90 15.17
CA PRO A 17 20.44 13.25 14.62
C PRO A 17 21.21 13.29 13.29
N TRP A 18 20.85 14.23 12.41
CA TRP A 18 21.55 14.46 11.15
C TRP A 18 22.60 15.55 11.25
N GLN A 19 23.65 15.40 10.47
CA GLN A 19 24.72 16.38 10.26
C GLN A 19 24.79 16.80 8.79
N PRO A 20 25.33 17.99 8.49
CA PRO A 20 25.60 18.40 7.11
C PRO A 20 26.40 17.33 6.36
N GLY A 21 25.87 16.86 5.23
CA GLY A 21 26.51 15.87 4.37
C GLY A 21 26.12 14.41 4.62
N ASP A 22 25.32 14.10 5.64
CA ASP A 22 24.89 12.73 5.93
C ASP A 22 24.06 12.13 4.78
N GLU A 23 23.10 12.88 4.23
CA GLU A 23 22.33 12.45 3.05
C GLU A 23 23.25 12.20 1.85
N ARG A 24 24.21 13.10 1.59
CA ARG A 24 25.18 12.91 0.50
C ARG A 24 25.97 11.62 0.70
N ARG A 25 26.43 11.33 1.92
CA ARG A 25 27.18 10.11 2.24
C ARG A 25 26.29 8.88 2.02
N LEU A 26 25.08 8.87 2.56
CA LEU A 26 24.10 7.80 2.40
C LEU A 26 23.89 7.39 0.93
N TYR A 27 23.68 8.37 0.05
CA TYR A 27 23.49 8.13 -1.39
C TYR A 27 24.77 7.60 -2.07
N LYS A 28 25.96 8.05 -1.66
CA LYS A 28 27.23 7.57 -2.23
C LYS A 28 27.54 6.15 -1.77
N ASP A 29 27.33 5.88 -0.49
CA ASP A 29 27.49 4.55 0.12
C ASP A 29 26.55 3.53 -0.54
N ALA A 30 25.29 3.90 -0.79
CA ALA A 30 24.33 3.03 -1.47
C ALA A 30 24.76 2.67 -2.90
N LEU A 31 25.28 3.64 -3.67
CA LEU A 31 25.79 3.39 -5.03
C LEU A 31 27.00 2.45 -5.04
N GLU A 32 27.90 2.56 -4.06
CA GLU A 32 29.06 1.66 -3.92
C GLU A 32 28.61 0.25 -3.51
N GLN A 33 27.66 0.13 -2.59
CA GLN A 33 27.10 -1.16 -2.20
C GLN A 33 26.41 -1.87 -3.38
N ILE A 34 25.72 -1.13 -4.25
CA ILE A 34 25.12 -1.69 -5.49
C ILE A 34 26.20 -2.18 -6.47
N GLU A 35 27.34 -1.49 -6.60
CA GLU A 35 28.47 -1.97 -7.41
C GLU A 35 29.04 -3.30 -6.88
N ILE A 36 29.16 -3.42 -5.56
CA ILE A 36 29.59 -4.67 -4.91
C ILE A 36 28.57 -5.76 -5.23
N ALA A 37 27.28 -5.46 -5.08
CA ALA A 37 26.21 -6.44 -5.32
C ALA A 37 26.19 -6.95 -6.77
N ASP A 38 26.36 -6.07 -7.77
CA ASP A 38 26.52 -6.47 -9.18
C ASP A 38 27.75 -7.37 -9.36
N ARG A 39 28.89 -6.99 -8.78
CA ARG A 39 30.14 -7.77 -8.87
C ARG A 39 30.03 -9.16 -8.27
N VAL A 40 29.32 -9.31 -7.15
CA VAL A 40 29.25 -10.57 -6.39
C VAL A 40 28.03 -11.42 -6.73
N GLY A 41 27.24 -11.00 -7.73
CA GLY A 41 26.22 -11.84 -8.37
C GLY A 41 24.80 -11.69 -7.84
N PHE A 42 24.45 -10.57 -7.18
CA PHE A 42 23.04 -10.25 -6.93
C PHE A 42 22.32 -9.97 -8.25
N ASP A 43 21.08 -10.45 -8.37
CA ASP A 43 20.28 -10.35 -9.58
C ASP A 43 19.56 -8.97 -9.68
N TYR A 44 19.24 -8.31 -8.56
CA TYR A 44 18.45 -7.06 -8.52
C TYR A 44 18.94 -6.04 -7.48
N ALA A 45 18.84 -4.76 -7.81
CA ALA A 45 18.84 -3.64 -6.88
C ALA A 45 17.48 -2.94 -6.95
N TRP A 46 16.76 -2.93 -5.83
CA TRP A 46 15.44 -2.31 -5.70
C TRP A 46 15.55 -0.99 -4.93
N GLU A 47 14.97 0.07 -5.49
CA GLU A 47 14.93 1.40 -4.87
C GLU A 47 13.47 1.84 -4.65
N VAL A 48 13.16 2.32 -3.46
CA VAL A 48 11.80 2.76 -3.08
C VAL A 48 11.48 4.18 -3.52
N GLU A 49 10.20 4.54 -3.47
CA GLU A 49 9.76 5.94 -3.52
C GLU A 49 8.99 6.28 -2.26
N HIS A 50 9.52 7.23 -1.48
CA HIS A 50 8.90 7.78 -0.29
C HIS A 50 9.03 9.30 -0.19
N HIS A 51 8.02 9.91 0.41
CA HIS A 51 7.95 11.37 0.58
C HIS A 51 7.62 11.74 2.02
N PHE A 52 8.30 12.76 2.55
CA PHE A 52 8.03 13.34 3.87
C PHE A 52 8.26 12.40 5.08
N LEU A 53 8.93 11.26 4.89
CA LEU A 53 9.15 10.24 5.93
C LEU A 53 10.53 10.39 6.60
N GLU A 54 10.72 11.52 7.30
CA GLU A 54 11.97 12.01 7.88
C GLU A 54 13.02 10.95 8.27
N GLU A 55 12.75 9.96 9.12
CA GLU A 55 13.79 8.97 9.52
C GLU A 55 13.59 7.58 8.92
N TYR A 56 12.54 7.38 8.13
CA TYR A 56 12.24 6.10 7.53
C TYR A 56 12.86 5.97 6.14
N SER A 57 12.70 7.00 5.29
CA SER A 57 13.22 6.98 3.92
C SER A 57 13.46 8.37 3.36
N HIS A 58 14.64 8.57 2.77
CA HIS A 58 15.04 9.77 2.03
C HIS A 58 15.04 9.54 0.51
N SER A 59 14.34 8.51 0.03
CA SER A 59 14.31 8.17 -1.40
C SER A 59 13.09 8.75 -2.12
N ALA A 60 13.16 10.02 -2.50
CA ALA A 60 12.05 10.72 -3.18
C ALA A 60 12.12 10.66 -4.71
N ALA A 61 13.25 10.26 -5.28
CA ALA A 61 13.50 10.26 -6.73
C ALA A 61 14.26 8.99 -7.16
N PRO A 62 13.67 7.80 -7.01
CA PRO A 62 14.33 6.52 -7.29
C PRO A 62 14.87 6.43 -8.72
N GLU A 63 14.19 7.02 -9.70
CA GLU A 63 14.65 6.99 -11.11
C GLU A 63 15.99 7.70 -11.31
N ILE A 64 16.27 8.74 -10.53
CA ILE A 64 17.54 9.49 -10.63
C ILE A 64 18.65 8.64 -10.03
N PHE A 65 18.38 8.04 -8.87
CA PHE A 65 19.33 7.16 -8.21
C PHE A 65 19.63 5.90 -9.04
N LEU A 66 18.60 5.23 -9.54
CA LEU A 66 18.72 4.06 -10.40
C LEU A 66 19.40 4.40 -11.74
N ALA A 67 19.19 5.60 -12.31
CA ALA A 67 19.96 6.04 -13.47
C ALA A 67 21.46 6.14 -13.16
N ALA A 68 21.85 6.66 -11.99
CA ALA A 68 23.25 6.66 -11.57
C ALA A 68 23.79 5.24 -11.33
N ALA A 69 23.01 4.37 -10.69
CA ALA A 69 23.36 2.97 -10.47
C ALA A 69 23.52 2.20 -11.80
N SER A 70 22.71 2.51 -12.81
CA SER A 70 22.77 1.89 -14.13
C SER A 70 24.13 2.07 -14.80
N GLN A 71 24.78 3.21 -14.59
CA GLN A 71 26.08 3.55 -15.17
C GLN A 71 27.27 3.02 -14.37
N ARG A 72 27.01 2.47 -13.19
CA ARG A 72 27.99 1.87 -12.28
C ARG A 72 27.95 0.34 -12.30
N THR A 73 26.96 -0.23 -12.97
CA THR A 73 26.67 -1.67 -12.95
C THR A 73 26.48 -2.20 -14.35
N THR A 74 26.68 -3.51 -14.51
CA THR A 74 26.71 -4.19 -15.80
C THR A 74 25.58 -5.18 -15.98
N THR A 75 25.20 -5.92 -14.94
CA THR A 75 24.28 -7.06 -15.07
C THR A 75 23.06 -6.98 -14.15
N ILE A 76 23.21 -6.38 -12.97
CA ILE A 76 22.15 -6.28 -11.98
C ILE A 76 20.94 -5.55 -12.55
N ARG A 77 19.74 -6.08 -12.30
CA ARG A 77 18.49 -5.45 -12.71
C ARG A 77 18.13 -4.31 -11.77
N LEU A 78 17.53 -3.26 -12.33
CA LEU A 78 17.21 -2.02 -11.64
C LEU A 78 15.71 -1.94 -11.40
N GLY A 79 15.30 -2.30 -10.20
CA GLY A 79 13.89 -2.39 -9.82
C GLY A 79 13.39 -1.14 -9.12
N HIS A 80 12.24 -0.63 -9.55
CA HIS A 80 11.46 0.28 -8.71
C HIS A 80 10.67 -0.52 -7.67
N GLY A 81 10.98 -0.35 -6.39
CA GLY A 81 10.33 -1.04 -5.28
C GLY A 81 9.57 -0.11 -4.34
N ILE A 82 8.90 0.96 -4.79
CA ILE A 82 8.05 1.05 -5.99
C ILE A 82 8.02 2.47 -6.57
N VAL A 83 7.33 2.69 -7.70
CA VAL A 83 6.82 4.02 -8.10
C VAL A 83 5.39 4.22 -7.59
N GLN A 84 5.13 5.34 -6.91
CA GLN A 84 3.79 5.73 -6.46
C GLN A 84 2.98 6.32 -7.61
N ILE A 85 2.15 5.51 -8.26
CA ILE A 85 1.43 5.90 -9.49
C ILE A 85 0.02 6.54 -9.34
N PRO A 86 -0.54 6.86 -8.15
CA PRO A 86 -1.70 7.75 -8.10
C PRO A 86 -1.40 9.08 -8.82
N PRO A 87 -2.25 9.54 -9.76
CA PRO A 87 -1.96 10.71 -10.59
C PRO A 87 -1.61 12.01 -9.83
N PRO A 88 -2.15 12.31 -8.63
CA PRO A 88 -1.72 13.47 -7.86
C PRO A 88 -0.27 13.42 -7.38
N VAL A 89 0.33 12.22 -7.24
CA VAL A 89 1.74 12.03 -6.88
C VAL A 89 2.60 12.07 -8.14
N ASN A 90 2.34 11.15 -9.08
CA ASN A 90 3.08 11.03 -10.32
C ASN A 90 2.12 10.96 -11.52
N HIS A 91 2.23 11.91 -12.45
CA HIS A 91 1.44 11.86 -13.67
C HIS A 91 1.80 10.61 -14.52
N PRO A 92 0.82 9.78 -14.94
CA PRO A 92 1.06 8.53 -15.68
C PRO A 92 2.00 8.64 -16.89
N ALA A 93 1.84 9.69 -17.72
CA ALA A 93 2.78 9.93 -18.83
C ALA A 93 4.23 10.14 -18.38
N ARG A 94 4.45 10.91 -17.30
CA ARG A 94 5.80 11.13 -16.74
C ARG A 94 6.38 9.86 -16.16
N VAL A 95 5.56 8.96 -15.62
CA VAL A 95 6.00 7.63 -15.18
C VAL A 95 6.47 6.83 -16.39
N ALA A 96 5.65 6.69 -17.43
CA ALA A 96 6.01 5.95 -18.64
C ALA A 96 7.30 6.49 -19.29
N GLU A 97 7.45 7.81 -19.42
CA GLU A 97 8.65 8.46 -19.97
C GLU A 97 9.92 8.18 -19.17
N ARG A 98 9.85 8.29 -17.83
CA ARG A 98 11.00 8.05 -16.94
C ARG A 98 11.42 6.59 -16.95
N ILE A 99 10.45 5.67 -16.88
CA ILE A 99 10.70 4.23 -16.94
C ILE A 99 11.31 3.84 -18.29
N ALA A 100 10.76 4.34 -19.40
CA ALA A 100 11.30 4.08 -20.73
C ALA A 100 12.72 4.65 -20.91
N THR A 101 12.98 5.84 -20.38
CA THR A 101 14.30 6.47 -20.43
C THR A 101 15.33 5.67 -19.63
N LEU A 102 14.99 5.24 -18.41
CA LEU A 102 15.85 4.39 -17.60
C LEU A 102 16.09 3.03 -18.27
N ASP A 103 15.05 2.47 -18.90
CA ASP A 103 15.15 1.21 -19.64
C ASP A 103 16.13 1.30 -20.80
N LEU A 104 16.11 2.42 -21.54
CA LEU A 104 17.07 2.69 -22.62
C LEU A 104 18.50 2.86 -22.09
N ILE A 105 18.69 3.67 -21.05
CA ILE A 105 20.02 3.99 -20.50
C ILE A 105 20.66 2.76 -19.80
N SER A 106 19.83 1.83 -19.31
CA SER A 106 20.28 0.62 -18.64
C SER A 106 20.35 -0.61 -19.55
N ASP A 107 20.11 -0.47 -20.86
CA ASP A 107 20.07 -1.56 -21.83
C ASP A 107 19.06 -2.67 -21.47
N GLY A 108 17.86 -2.28 -21.05
CA GLY A 108 16.76 -3.21 -20.80
C GLY A 108 16.77 -3.89 -19.44
N ARG A 109 17.43 -3.30 -18.43
CA ARG A 109 17.57 -3.88 -17.09
C ARG A 109 16.49 -3.47 -16.08
N VAL A 110 15.47 -2.73 -16.50
CA VAL A 110 14.46 -2.17 -15.58
C VAL A 110 13.40 -3.19 -15.17
N ASP A 111 13.01 -3.17 -13.90
CA ASP A 111 11.77 -3.76 -13.40
C ASP A 111 10.85 -2.65 -12.86
N PHE A 112 9.61 -2.61 -13.37
CA PHE A 112 8.67 -1.55 -13.04
C PHE A 112 7.72 -1.98 -11.93
N GLY A 113 8.15 -1.84 -10.67
CA GLY A 113 7.27 -2.01 -9.53
C GLY A 113 6.47 -0.75 -9.22
N THR A 114 5.21 -0.97 -8.86
CA THR A 114 4.21 0.06 -8.68
C THR A 114 3.54 -0.04 -7.31
N GLY A 115 3.07 1.08 -6.80
CA GLY A 115 2.34 1.13 -5.55
C GLY A 115 1.32 2.26 -5.51
N GLU A 116 0.39 2.13 -4.59
CA GLU A 116 -0.75 3.03 -4.41
C GLU A 116 -0.51 4.11 -3.34
N ALA A 117 0.71 4.19 -2.79
CA ALA A 117 1.03 4.89 -1.55
C ALA A 117 0.18 4.43 -0.35
N SER A 118 0.62 4.68 0.88
CA SER A 118 -0.19 4.25 2.05
C SER A 118 -0.03 5.06 3.32
N SER A 119 1.08 5.77 3.52
CA SER A 119 1.26 6.57 4.74
C SER A 119 0.33 7.78 4.70
N ALA A 120 -0.13 8.23 5.88
CA ALA A 120 -0.95 9.44 5.95
C ALA A 120 -0.15 10.68 5.53
N ALA A 121 1.15 10.72 5.81
CA ALA A 121 2.03 11.84 5.45
C ALA A 121 2.10 12.02 3.93
N GLU A 122 2.36 10.94 3.18
CA GLU A 122 2.45 10.98 1.71
C GLU A 122 1.10 11.28 1.07
N LEU A 123 0.06 10.53 1.44
CA LEU A 123 -1.27 10.69 0.84
C LEU A 123 -1.82 12.10 1.04
N SER A 124 -1.64 12.67 2.24
CA SER A 124 -2.10 14.03 2.52
C SER A 124 -1.23 15.10 1.85
N GLY A 125 0.08 14.89 1.77
CA GLY A 125 1.00 15.80 1.09
C GLY A 125 0.68 15.99 -0.40
N PHE A 126 0.24 14.94 -1.08
CA PHE A 126 -0.17 15.00 -2.50
C PHE A 126 -1.69 15.09 -2.71
N GLY A 127 -2.48 15.18 -1.65
CA GLY A 127 -3.94 15.29 -1.73
C GLY A 127 -4.64 14.04 -2.30
N VAL A 128 -4.05 12.85 -2.14
CA VAL A 128 -4.65 11.57 -2.57
C VAL A 128 -5.67 11.10 -1.51
N PRO A 129 -6.97 10.98 -1.85
CA PRO A 129 -7.94 10.42 -0.92
C PRO A 129 -7.64 8.93 -0.65
N ARG A 130 -7.46 8.57 0.63
CA ARG A 130 -7.11 7.19 1.05
C ARG A 130 -8.06 6.14 0.46
N GLY A 131 -9.36 6.44 0.37
CA GLY A 131 -10.37 5.53 -0.17
C GLY A 131 -10.33 5.37 -1.70
N GLU A 132 -9.65 6.25 -2.43
CA GLU A 132 -9.60 6.24 -3.89
C GLU A 132 -8.25 5.75 -4.46
N LYS A 133 -7.20 5.71 -3.63
CA LYS A 133 -5.83 5.39 -4.06
C LYS A 133 -5.70 4.09 -4.86
N ARG A 134 -6.45 3.04 -4.49
CA ARG A 134 -6.45 1.74 -5.19
C ARG A 134 -7.05 1.85 -6.59
N ALA A 135 -8.14 2.60 -6.73
CA ALA A 135 -8.81 2.81 -8.01
C ALA A 135 -7.96 3.73 -8.92
N MET A 136 -7.33 4.76 -8.35
CA MET A 136 -6.35 5.60 -9.04
C MET A 136 -5.15 4.79 -9.54
N TRP A 137 -4.61 3.88 -8.71
CA TRP A 137 -3.51 2.99 -9.09
C TRP A 137 -3.89 2.06 -10.25
N GLN A 138 -5.08 1.41 -10.22
CA GLN A 138 -5.55 0.55 -11.31
C GLN A 138 -5.72 1.32 -12.62
N ASP A 139 -6.36 2.49 -12.57
CA ASP A 139 -6.59 3.34 -13.73
C ASP A 139 -5.26 3.85 -14.32
N ALA A 140 -4.31 4.26 -13.47
CA ALA A 140 -2.99 4.68 -13.89
C ALA A 140 -2.17 3.53 -14.50
N LEU A 141 -2.22 2.33 -13.92
CA LEU A 141 -1.48 1.17 -14.41
C LEU A 141 -1.93 0.76 -15.83
N ASP A 142 -3.25 0.73 -16.09
CA ASP A 142 -3.76 0.44 -17.44
C ASP A 142 -3.33 1.53 -18.44
N ALA A 143 -3.44 2.81 -18.04
CA ALA A 143 -2.98 3.92 -18.88
C ALA A 143 -1.48 3.81 -19.20
N ILE A 144 -0.62 3.56 -18.20
CA ILE A 144 0.85 3.48 -18.36
C ILE A 144 1.23 2.31 -19.26
N THR A 145 0.67 1.11 -19.04
CA THR A 145 1.00 -0.06 -19.85
C THR A 145 0.64 0.13 -21.33
N ARG A 146 -0.43 0.87 -21.61
CA ARG A 146 -0.80 1.31 -22.96
C ARG A 146 0.12 2.38 -23.51
N MET A 147 0.61 3.31 -22.69
CA MET A 147 1.61 4.28 -23.13
C MET A 147 2.92 3.62 -23.59
N PHE A 148 3.27 2.45 -23.06
CA PHE A 148 4.42 1.68 -23.57
C PHE A 148 4.17 1.08 -24.96
N VAL A 149 2.98 0.53 -25.23
CA VAL A 149 2.75 -0.26 -26.46
C VAL A 149 1.99 0.47 -27.58
N GLU A 150 1.17 1.47 -27.26
CA GLU A 150 0.34 2.17 -28.25
C GLU A 150 1.18 3.22 -28.98
N GLU A 151 1.21 3.13 -30.31
CA GLU A 151 1.91 4.03 -31.23
C GLU A 151 1.02 4.35 -32.45
N PRO A 152 0.24 5.45 -32.42
CA PRO A 152 0.12 6.44 -31.35
C PRO A 152 -0.72 6.02 -30.15
N PHE A 153 -0.39 6.56 -28.97
CA PHE A 153 -1.24 6.37 -27.79
C PHE A 153 -2.59 7.05 -27.98
N ALA A 154 -3.65 6.26 -27.80
CA ALA A 154 -5.02 6.63 -28.16
C ALA A 154 -5.66 7.65 -27.18
N GLY A 155 -4.93 8.05 -26.15
CA GLY A 155 -5.45 8.87 -25.07
C GLY A 155 -6.07 8.05 -23.93
N TRP A 156 -6.43 8.73 -22.86
CA TRP A 156 -7.07 8.15 -21.68
C TRP A 156 -8.15 9.08 -21.15
N HIS A 157 -9.28 8.51 -20.76
CA HIS A 157 -10.40 9.27 -20.23
C HIS A 157 -11.09 8.49 -19.11
N SER A 158 -10.80 8.88 -17.88
CA SER A 158 -11.41 8.31 -16.68
C SER A 158 -11.83 9.41 -15.69
N SER A 159 -12.23 9.00 -14.49
CA SER A 159 -12.45 9.89 -13.35
C SER A 159 -11.15 10.46 -12.78
N TYR A 160 -10.01 9.79 -13.00
CA TYR A 160 -8.73 10.11 -12.35
C TYR A 160 -7.70 10.71 -13.31
N LEU A 161 -7.75 10.32 -14.59
CA LEU A 161 -6.82 10.76 -15.62
C LEU A 161 -7.55 11.15 -16.90
N ARG A 162 -7.19 12.31 -17.46
CA ARG A 162 -7.66 12.77 -18.77
C ARG A 162 -6.46 13.22 -19.59
N MET A 163 -6.15 12.46 -20.62
CA MET A 163 -5.04 12.71 -21.51
C MET A 163 -5.51 12.51 -22.96
N PRO A 164 -5.51 13.53 -23.81
CA PRO A 164 -5.87 13.35 -25.21
C PRO A 164 -4.86 12.46 -25.96
N PRO A 165 -5.24 11.91 -27.13
CA PRO A 165 -4.30 11.15 -27.96
C PRO A 165 -3.02 11.95 -28.26
N ARG A 166 -1.89 11.26 -28.17
CA ARG A 166 -0.52 11.77 -28.43
C ARG A 166 0.49 10.65 -28.19
N ASN A 167 1.65 10.70 -28.81
CA ASN A 167 2.74 9.79 -28.48
C ASN A 167 3.32 10.10 -27.09
N VAL A 168 3.59 9.05 -26.31
CA VAL A 168 4.43 9.11 -25.12
C VAL A 168 5.79 8.55 -25.51
N ILE A 169 6.83 9.37 -25.39
CA ILE A 169 8.19 9.07 -25.86
C ILE A 169 9.22 9.38 -24.77
N PRO A 170 10.30 8.58 -24.64
CA PRO A 170 10.70 7.49 -25.53
C PRO A 170 9.96 6.16 -25.23
N LYS A 171 10.27 5.12 -26.00
CA LYS A 171 9.74 3.76 -25.85
C LYS A 171 10.79 2.83 -25.26
N THR A 172 10.35 1.81 -24.54
CA THR A 172 11.22 0.83 -23.87
C THR A 172 11.95 -0.05 -24.88
N VAL A 173 13.17 -0.47 -24.54
CA VAL A 173 13.89 -1.55 -25.22
C VAL A 173 13.20 -2.87 -24.92
N GLN A 174 12.85 -3.11 -23.65
CA GLN A 174 12.07 -4.27 -23.24
C GLN A 174 10.68 -4.21 -23.88
N LYS A 175 10.28 -5.30 -24.55
CA LYS A 175 8.95 -5.46 -25.17
C LYS A 175 8.14 -6.53 -24.43
N PRO A 176 6.82 -6.35 -24.29
CA PRO A 176 6.04 -5.15 -24.66
C PRO A 176 6.30 -3.94 -23.74
N HIS A 177 6.78 -4.19 -22.53
CA HIS A 177 7.21 -3.20 -21.54
C HIS A 177 8.09 -3.91 -20.49
N PRO A 178 8.80 -3.19 -19.61
CA PRO A 178 9.49 -3.77 -18.46
C PRO A 178 8.56 -4.64 -17.59
N PRO A 179 9.09 -5.67 -16.90
CA PRO A 179 8.28 -6.51 -16.01
C PRO A 179 7.56 -5.69 -14.94
N LEU A 180 6.27 -5.96 -14.76
CA LEU A 180 5.43 -5.23 -13.80
C LEU A 180 5.46 -5.90 -12.43
N TRP A 181 5.57 -5.10 -11.38
CA TRP A 181 5.47 -5.55 -10.00
C TRP A 181 4.50 -4.67 -9.20
N VAL A 182 3.99 -5.20 -8.08
CA VAL A 182 3.23 -4.44 -7.10
C VAL A 182 3.70 -4.75 -5.69
N ALA A 183 3.88 -3.70 -4.88
CA ALA A 183 4.16 -3.85 -3.46
C ALA A 183 2.99 -4.51 -2.73
N CYS A 184 3.28 -5.59 -2.00
CA CYS A 184 2.30 -6.41 -1.30
C CYS A 184 2.62 -6.43 0.20
N SER A 185 1.88 -5.66 1.01
CA SER A 185 2.05 -5.69 2.47
C SER A 185 1.08 -6.65 3.18
N ARG A 186 0.16 -7.28 2.43
CA ARG A 186 -0.87 -8.19 2.93
C ARG A 186 -1.21 -9.23 1.88
N ARG A 187 -1.75 -10.37 2.33
CA ARG A 187 -2.23 -11.48 1.47
C ARG A 187 -3.19 -11.02 0.38
N GLU A 188 -4.09 -10.09 0.68
CA GLU A 188 -5.07 -9.58 -0.28
C GLU A 188 -4.41 -8.84 -1.46
N THR A 189 -3.27 -8.18 -1.22
CA THR A 189 -2.51 -7.52 -2.30
C THR A 189 -1.74 -8.53 -3.14
N ILE A 190 -1.31 -9.66 -2.57
CA ILE A 190 -0.75 -10.79 -3.34
C ILE A 190 -1.81 -11.38 -4.28
N HIS A 191 -3.04 -11.56 -3.78
CA HIS A 191 -4.16 -11.99 -4.63
C HIS A 191 -4.47 -10.98 -5.72
N LEU A 192 -4.41 -9.67 -5.42
CA LEU A 192 -4.56 -8.63 -6.43
C LEU A 192 -3.45 -8.73 -7.50
N ALA A 193 -2.19 -8.95 -7.10
CA ALA A 193 -1.08 -9.11 -8.02
C ALA A 193 -1.33 -10.28 -9.00
N ALA A 194 -1.74 -11.44 -8.46
CA ALA A 194 -2.09 -12.62 -9.25
C ALA A 194 -3.22 -12.33 -10.25
N ARG A 195 -4.31 -11.69 -9.78
CA ARG A 195 -5.44 -11.30 -10.64
C ARG A 195 -5.05 -10.32 -11.75
N ASN A 196 -4.03 -9.50 -11.54
CA ASN A 196 -3.53 -8.56 -12.54
C ASN A 196 -2.37 -9.13 -13.38
N GLY A 197 -1.97 -10.39 -13.17
CA GLY A 197 -0.85 -11.00 -13.89
C GLY A 197 0.49 -10.29 -13.66
N ILE A 198 0.68 -9.67 -12.49
CA ILE A 198 1.90 -8.92 -12.16
C ILE A 198 2.67 -9.56 -11.00
N GLY A 199 3.96 -9.25 -10.90
CA GLY A 199 4.82 -9.78 -9.86
C GLY A 199 4.42 -9.25 -8.48
N ALA A 200 4.43 -10.11 -7.48
CA ALA A 200 4.15 -9.76 -6.10
C ALA A 200 5.46 -9.46 -5.35
N LEU A 201 5.68 -8.20 -5.00
CA LEU A 201 6.82 -7.79 -4.17
C LEU A 201 6.35 -7.77 -2.71
N SER A 202 6.47 -8.91 -2.00
CA SER A 202 5.98 -9.06 -0.63
C SER A 202 6.87 -8.34 0.36
N PHE A 203 6.32 -7.27 0.95
CA PHE A 203 6.90 -6.53 2.08
C PHE A 203 6.37 -7.02 3.43
N SER A 204 5.66 -8.14 3.44
CA SER A 204 5.32 -8.85 4.67
C SER A 204 6.48 -9.77 5.02
N PHE A 205 7.12 -9.51 6.16
CA PHE A 205 8.16 -10.36 6.73
C PHE A 205 7.55 -11.67 7.23
N VAL A 206 7.25 -12.58 6.30
CA VAL A 206 6.55 -13.85 6.56
C VAL A 206 7.52 -14.98 6.78
N THR A 207 7.09 -15.96 7.58
CA THR A 207 7.80 -17.24 7.74
C THR A 207 7.78 -18.05 6.44
N PRO A 208 8.71 -19.01 6.25
CA PRO A 208 8.69 -19.90 5.09
C PRO A 208 7.36 -20.67 4.93
N GLN A 209 6.72 -21.05 6.03
CA GLN A 209 5.43 -21.76 6.01
C GLN A 209 4.29 -20.88 5.48
N GLU A 210 4.24 -19.62 5.92
CA GLU A 210 3.29 -18.64 5.40
C GLU A 210 3.59 -18.30 3.94
N ALA A 211 4.86 -18.16 3.58
CA ALA A 211 5.30 -17.94 2.20
C ALA A 211 4.86 -19.09 1.28
N ALA A 212 4.94 -20.35 1.73
CA ALA A 212 4.51 -21.50 0.96
C ALA A 212 3.01 -21.44 0.64
N ARG A 213 2.19 -21.11 1.65
CA ARG A 213 0.76 -20.92 1.47
C ARG A 213 0.47 -19.78 0.50
N TRP A 214 1.13 -18.63 0.67
CA TRP A 214 0.90 -17.45 -0.17
C TRP A 214 1.36 -17.66 -1.61
N SER A 215 2.48 -18.36 -1.82
CA SER A 215 2.97 -18.76 -3.14
C SER A 215 1.97 -19.68 -3.84
N GLY A 216 1.49 -20.73 -3.16
CA GLY A 216 0.48 -21.63 -3.70
C GLY A 216 -0.80 -20.90 -4.13
N GLU A 217 -1.29 -19.99 -3.28
CA GLU A 217 -2.47 -19.16 -3.60
C GLU A 217 -2.23 -18.19 -4.76
N TYR A 218 -1.07 -17.52 -4.80
CA TYR A 218 -0.68 -16.61 -5.88
C TYR A 218 -0.68 -17.32 -7.23
N TYR A 219 0.00 -18.47 -7.32
CA TYR A 219 0.09 -19.21 -8.58
C TYR A 219 -1.23 -19.87 -8.98
N ALA A 220 -2.04 -20.32 -8.02
CA ALA A 220 -3.37 -20.84 -8.31
C ALA A 220 -4.30 -19.75 -8.88
N LEU A 221 -4.30 -18.56 -8.28
CA LEU A 221 -5.09 -17.42 -8.78
C LEU A 221 -4.59 -16.92 -10.14
N LEU A 222 -3.27 -16.82 -10.32
CA LEU A 222 -2.66 -16.41 -11.59
C LEU A 222 -3.03 -17.39 -12.71
N ALA A 223 -3.10 -18.69 -12.41
CA ALA A 223 -3.47 -19.72 -13.36
C ALA A 223 -4.98 -19.85 -13.61
N SER A 224 -5.82 -19.09 -12.88
CA SER A 224 -7.27 -19.16 -12.97
C SER A 224 -7.86 -18.18 -14.00
N GLU A 225 -9.16 -18.33 -14.28
CA GLU A 225 -9.93 -17.38 -15.08
C GLU A 225 -10.06 -15.97 -14.47
N GLU A 226 -9.74 -15.81 -13.17
CA GLU A 226 -9.72 -14.50 -12.50
C GLU A 226 -8.53 -13.64 -12.92
N CYS A 227 -7.48 -14.23 -13.54
CA CYS A 227 -6.34 -13.48 -14.02
C CYS A 227 -6.70 -12.70 -15.30
N LEU A 228 -6.79 -11.37 -15.15
CA LEU A 228 -6.90 -10.39 -16.22
C LEU A 228 -5.65 -9.49 -16.19
N PRO A 229 -4.66 -9.75 -17.06
CA PRO A 229 -3.39 -9.02 -17.04
C PRO A 229 -3.59 -7.50 -17.12
N ALA A 230 -2.93 -6.74 -16.24
CA ALA A 230 -2.92 -5.28 -16.31
C ALA A 230 -2.07 -4.78 -17.48
N GLY A 231 -0.99 -5.49 -17.78
CA GLY A 231 -0.08 -5.22 -18.90
C GLY A 231 -0.36 -6.04 -20.15
N PHE A 232 0.61 -6.03 -21.05
CA PHE A 232 0.64 -6.84 -22.28
C PHE A 232 1.59 -8.05 -22.16
N ALA A 233 2.13 -8.27 -20.96
CA ALA A 233 2.88 -9.45 -20.56
C ALA A 233 2.53 -9.79 -19.10
N VAL A 234 2.61 -11.07 -18.74
CA VAL A 234 2.44 -11.55 -17.37
C VAL A 234 3.80 -11.68 -16.70
N ASN A 235 3.93 -11.19 -15.47
CA ASN A 235 5.10 -11.40 -14.63
C ASN A 235 4.75 -12.33 -13.46
N PRO A 236 4.97 -13.66 -13.59
CA PRO A 236 4.54 -14.63 -12.59
C PRO A 236 5.61 -14.83 -11.51
N ASN A 237 6.01 -13.79 -10.80
CA ASN A 237 7.07 -13.88 -9.79
C ASN A 237 6.61 -13.35 -8.43
N LEU A 238 6.95 -14.07 -7.36
CA LEU A 238 6.74 -13.72 -5.97
C LEU A 238 8.09 -13.51 -5.28
N ALA A 239 8.31 -12.29 -4.79
CA ALA A 239 9.47 -11.92 -4.01
C ALA A 239 9.11 -11.75 -2.53
N VAL A 240 10.03 -12.05 -1.63
CA VAL A 240 9.93 -11.80 -0.19
C VAL A 240 11.09 -10.93 0.26
N VAL A 241 10.80 -9.94 1.11
CA VAL A 241 11.79 -9.03 1.69
C VAL A 241 12.14 -9.44 3.12
N LEU A 242 13.43 -9.49 3.45
CA LEU A 242 13.96 -9.70 4.81
C LEU A 242 15.11 -8.73 5.07
N PRO A 243 15.39 -8.35 6.33
CA PRO A 243 16.67 -7.71 6.64
C PRO A 243 17.82 -8.71 6.47
N MET A 244 19.03 -8.23 6.23
CA MET A 244 20.22 -9.10 6.18
C MET A 244 21.45 -8.49 6.83
N MET A 245 22.17 -9.35 7.56
CA MET A 245 23.57 -9.14 7.92
C MET A 245 24.26 -10.50 7.97
N CYS A 246 25.22 -10.71 7.07
CA CYS A 246 25.98 -11.95 6.92
C CYS A 246 27.38 -11.76 7.49
N HIS A 247 27.80 -12.64 8.41
CA HIS A 247 29.16 -12.65 8.95
C HIS A 247 29.56 -14.08 9.34
N GLU A 248 30.85 -14.43 9.30
CA GLU A 248 31.31 -15.80 9.64
C GLU A 248 31.02 -16.17 11.10
N ASP A 249 30.95 -15.16 11.99
CA ASP A 249 30.54 -15.28 13.39
C ASP A 249 29.13 -14.70 13.61
N LEU A 250 28.27 -15.50 14.26
CA LEU A 250 26.86 -15.17 14.51
C LEU A 250 26.67 -13.99 15.45
N GLU A 251 27.47 -13.89 16.52
CA GLU A 251 27.32 -12.79 17.48
C GLU A 251 27.69 -11.46 16.82
N THR A 252 28.77 -11.44 16.04
CA THR A 252 29.12 -10.27 15.23
C THR A 252 28.03 -9.90 14.22
N ALA A 253 27.40 -10.88 13.56
CA ALA A 253 26.26 -10.62 12.66
C ALA A 253 25.10 -9.92 13.41
N ARG A 254 24.78 -10.40 14.62
CA ARG A 254 23.72 -9.84 15.47
C ARG A 254 24.05 -8.43 15.94
N GLU A 255 25.27 -8.21 16.44
CA GLU A 255 25.74 -6.90 16.89
C GLU A 255 25.66 -5.86 15.76
N ARG A 256 26.05 -6.25 14.54
CA ARG A 256 26.06 -5.35 13.38
C ARG A 256 24.69 -5.12 12.75
N GLY A 257 23.79 -6.11 12.79
CA GLY A 257 22.55 -6.09 12.01
C GLY A 257 21.25 -5.89 12.80
N ALA A 258 21.17 -6.36 14.05
CA ALA A 258 19.90 -6.51 14.74
C ALA A 258 19.24 -5.17 15.10
N GLN A 259 20.03 -4.18 15.55
CA GLN A 259 19.50 -2.85 15.86
C GLN A 259 18.93 -2.17 14.61
N GLY A 260 19.62 -2.31 13.47
CA GLY A 260 19.16 -1.79 12.19
C GLY A 260 17.82 -2.39 11.78
N ALA A 261 17.72 -3.72 11.78
CA ALA A 261 16.47 -4.43 11.44
C ALA A 261 15.31 -4.06 12.39
N ASN A 262 15.59 -3.92 13.69
CA ASN A 262 14.60 -3.52 14.68
C ASN A 262 14.12 -2.09 14.45
N PHE A 263 15.04 -1.15 14.18
CA PHE A 263 14.68 0.23 13.88
C PHE A 263 13.88 0.33 12.59
N PHE A 264 14.25 -0.45 11.56
CA PHE A 264 13.51 -0.50 10.30
C PHE A 264 12.03 -0.83 10.53
N GLY A 265 11.76 -1.93 11.26
CA GLY A 265 10.39 -2.32 11.63
C GLY A 265 9.68 -1.29 12.52
N TYR A 266 10.41 -0.66 13.44
CA TYR A 266 9.86 0.38 14.31
C TYR A 266 9.45 1.64 13.53
N ALA A 267 10.30 2.12 12.62
CA ALA A 267 10.03 3.30 11.79
C ALA A 267 8.91 3.02 10.78
N LEU A 268 8.85 1.82 10.21
CA LEU A 268 7.71 1.36 9.42
C LEU A 268 6.40 1.42 10.23
N ALA A 269 6.40 0.84 11.43
CA ALA A 269 5.23 0.88 12.31
C ALA A 269 4.84 2.31 12.74
N HIS A 270 5.81 3.22 12.84
CA HIS A 270 5.56 4.64 13.14
C HIS A 270 4.77 5.33 12.03
N TYR A 271 5.10 5.11 10.75
CA TYR A 271 4.44 5.81 9.65
C TYR A 271 3.17 5.12 9.12
N TYR A 272 3.08 3.80 9.24
CA TYR A 272 1.96 3.00 8.73
C TYR A 272 1.02 2.51 9.82
N GLY A 273 1.39 2.66 11.10
CA GLY A 273 0.54 2.40 12.26
C GLY A 273 -0.23 3.64 12.73
N PRO A 274 -0.86 3.57 13.92
CA PRO A 274 -1.67 4.66 14.48
C PRO A 274 -0.84 5.80 15.10
N SER A 275 0.49 5.74 15.00
CA SER A 275 1.39 6.73 15.58
C SER A 275 1.20 8.11 14.94
N LYS A 276 1.33 9.16 15.75
CA LYS A 276 1.34 10.54 15.27
C LYS A 276 2.77 10.95 14.93
N HIS A 277 2.95 11.58 13.78
CA HIS A 277 4.21 12.21 13.39
C HIS A 277 4.07 13.74 13.45
N SER A 278 5.09 14.40 14.00
CA SER A 278 5.19 15.86 14.07
C SER A 278 6.37 16.31 13.21
N PRO A 279 6.13 16.82 11.98
CA PRO A 279 7.19 17.24 11.07
C PRO A 279 8.14 18.24 11.73
N GLY A 280 9.44 18.06 11.52
CA GLY A 280 10.53 18.89 12.05
C GLY A 280 10.79 18.74 13.55
N HIS A 281 9.92 18.07 14.30
CA HIS A 281 9.99 17.98 15.76
C HIS A 281 10.10 16.55 16.29
N GLY A 282 9.77 15.55 15.46
CA GLY A 282 9.90 14.14 15.80
C GLY A 282 11.36 13.68 15.84
N ASP A 283 11.64 12.73 16.75
CA ASP A 283 12.88 11.96 16.79
C ASP A 283 12.50 10.48 17.06
N ILE A 284 12.31 9.76 15.96
CA ILE A 284 11.92 8.36 15.89
C ILE A 284 13.05 7.49 16.41
N TRP A 285 14.32 7.78 16.05
CA TRP A 285 15.48 7.05 16.55
C TRP A 285 15.59 7.10 18.07
N SER A 286 15.53 8.30 18.67
CA SER A 286 15.57 8.45 20.13
C SER A 286 14.35 7.80 20.80
N SER A 287 13.20 7.81 20.13
CA SER A 287 12.01 7.10 20.64
C SER A 287 12.18 5.58 20.59
N PHE A 288 12.82 5.06 19.55
CA PHE A 288 13.15 3.64 19.40
C PHE A 288 14.14 3.20 20.47
N THR A 289 15.26 3.91 20.66
CA THR A 289 16.29 3.55 21.63
C THR A 289 15.79 3.57 23.07
N ARG A 290 14.89 4.51 23.43
CA ARG A 290 14.26 4.53 24.76
C ARG A 290 13.29 3.36 25.01
N ARG A 291 12.67 2.83 23.96
CA ARG A 291 11.64 1.77 24.05
C ARG A 291 12.19 0.37 23.80
N SER A 292 13.32 0.27 23.11
CA SER A 292 13.98 -0.98 22.78
C SER A 292 14.58 -1.59 24.06
N THR A 293 13.78 -2.34 24.80
CA THR A 293 14.28 -3.42 25.63
C THR A 293 14.81 -4.53 24.72
N GLU A 294 15.76 -5.35 25.20
CA GLU A 294 16.45 -6.45 24.48
C GLU A 294 15.48 -7.52 23.90
N SER A 295 14.65 -7.15 22.93
CA SER A 295 13.74 -8.04 22.24
C SER A 295 14.31 -8.31 20.86
N THR A 296 14.66 -9.57 20.61
CA THR A 296 14.98 -10.06 19.28
C THR A 296 13.74 -9.91 18.41
N SER A 297 13.78 -9.02 17.42
CA SER A 297 12.66 -8.85 16.50
C SER A 297 12.44 -10.14 15.71
N PRO A 298 11.17 -10.53 15.46
CA PRO A 298 10.83 -11.59 14.50
C PRO A 298 11.41 -11.35 13.10
N LEU A 299 11.82 -10.11 12.81
CA LEU A 299 12.44 -9.69 11.55
C LEU A 299 13.89 -10.18 11.40
N ALA A 300 14.60 -10.52 12.48
CA ALA A 300 16.03 -10.81 12.44
C ALA A 300 16.41 -12.18 11.82
N THR A 301 15.49 -12.86 11.12
CA THR A 301 15.72 -14.20 10.55
C THR A 301 16.81 -14.23 9.47
N GLY A 302 17.02 -13.12 8.75
CA GLY A 302 18.08 -12.97 7.75
C GLY A 302 19.44 -12.49 8.30
N ILE A 303 19.64 -12.50 9.62
CA ILE A 303 20.92 -12.13 10.25
C ILE A 303 21.60 -13.39 10.78
N GLY A 304 22.79 -13.73 10.27
CA GLY A 304 23.51 -14.92 10.71
C GLY A 304 24.72 -15.31 9.88
N THR A 305 25.17 -16.56 10.04
CA THR A 305 26.30 -17.12 9.30
C THR A 305 25.90 -17.57 7.88
N PRO A 306 26.86 -17.72 6.94
CA PRO A 306 26.56 -18.22 5.61
C PRO A 306 25.75 -19.53 5.61
N GLU A 307 26.08 -20.47 6.49
CA GLU A 307 25.41 -21.76 6.61
C GLU A 307 23.94 -21.59 7.03
N GLN A 308 23.66 -20.73 8.02
CA GLN A 308 22.30 -20.43 8.46
C GLN A 308 21.49 -19.73 7.35
N LEU A 309 22.11 -18.80 6.61
CA LEU A 309 21.45 -18.11 5.50
C LEU A 309 21.20 -19.05 4.32
N ILE A 310 22.07 -20.02 4.05
CA ILE A 310 21.82 -21.07 3.05
C ILE A 310 20.58 -21.89 3.44
N GLU A 311 20.47 -22.34 4.70
CA GLU A 311 19.30 -23.08 5.16
C GLU A 311 18.01 -22.25 5.06
N LEU A 312 18.07 -20.97 5.45
CA LEU A 312 16.97 -20.03 5.32
C LEU A 312 16.52 -19.89 3.87
N VAL A 313 17.45 -19.59 2.95
CA VAL A 313 17.15 -19.39 1.53
C VAL A 313 16.58 -20.67 0.91
N ARG A 314 17.11 -21.85 1.26
CA ARG A 314 16.53 -23.14 0.83
C ARG A 314 15.08 -23.27 1.26
N SER A 315 14.75 -22.92 2.51
CA SER A 315 13.37 -23.02 2.99
C SER A 315 12.39 -22.13 2.22
N TYR A 316 12.80 -20.92 1.79
CA TYR A 316 11.96 -20.06 0.95
C TYR A 316 11.90 -20.53 -0.51
N GLN A 317 12.99 -21.07 -1.05
CA GLN A 317 12.98 -21.69 -2.38
C GLN A 317 12.01 -22.88 -2.44
N ASP A 318 12.02 -23.73 -1.41
CA ASP A 318 11.12 -24.88 -1.26
C ASP A 318 9.66 -24.42 -1.06
N ALA A 319 9.46 -23.29 -0.40
CA ALA A 319 8.16 -22.61 -0.31
C ALA A 319 7.68 -22.00 -1.65
N GLY A 320 8.48 -22.06 -2.71
CA GLY A 320 8.12 -21.55 -4.02
C GLY A 320 8.23 -20.03 -4.14
N VAL A 321 9.10 -19.40 -3.36
CA VAL A 321 9.49 -18.00 -3.54
C VAL A 321 10.51 -17.89 -4.67
N ASP A 322 10.30 -16.95 -5.59
CA ASP A 322 11.15 -16.74 -6.77
C ASP A 322 12.34 -15.84 -6.48
N GLN A 323 12.18 -14.94 -5.51
CA GLN A 323 13.18 -13.93 -5.20
C GLN A 323 13.22 -13.64 -3.70
N MET A 324 14.42 -13.68 -3.14
CA MET A 324 14.74 -13.13 -1.82
C MET A 324 15.33 -11.75 -2.01
N ILE A 325 14.74 -10.75 -1.36
CA ILE A 325 15.20 -9.37 -1.39
C ILE A 325 15.68 -9.00 0.02
N PHE A 326 16.87 -8.42 0.11
CA PHE A 326 17.49 -8.11 1.40
C PHE A 326 17.59 -6.61 1.65
N VAL A 327 17.18 -6.18 2.83
CA VAL A 327 17.39 -4.82 3.34
C VAL A 327 18.62 -4.84 4.25
N LEU A 328 19.71 -4.19 3.81
CA LEU A 328 20.95 -4.09 4.60
C LEU A 328 21.15 -2.69 5.19
N GLN A 329 20.77 -1.66 4.42
CA GLN A 329 20.80 -0.26 4.83
C GLN A 329 19.61 0.03 5.76
N SER A 330 19.67 -0.52 6.97
CA SER A 330 18.65 -0.38 8.00
C SER A 330 19.25 0.26 9.26
N GLY A 331 18.54 1.23 9.83
CA GLY A 331 18.97 1.99 10.99
C GLY A 331 20.35 2.61 10.81
N LYS A 332 21.27 2.27 11.70
CA LYS A 332 22.66 2.79 11.69
C LYS A 332 23.70 1.72 11.34
N ASN A 333 23.30 0.68 10.60
CA ASN A 333 24.24 -0.29 10.06
C ASN A 333 25.35 0.46 9.29
N ARG A 334 26.61 0.12 9.57
CA ARG A 334 27.75 0.84 8.97
C ARG A 334 27.94 0.42 7.53
N HIS A 335 28.41 1.36 6.70
CA HIS A 335 28.69 1.10 5.30
C HIS A 335 29.67 -0.08 5.12
N GLU A 336 30.77 -0.10 5.89
CA GLU A 336 31.79 -1.15 5.77
C GLU A 336 31.23 -2.55 6.11
N ASP A 337 30.38 -2.63 7.14
CA ASP A 337 29.74 -3.88 7.56
C ASP A 337 28.77 -4.41 6.50
N ILE A 338 28.03 -3.50 5.84
CA ILE A 338 27.15 -3.83 4.72
C ILE A 338 27.97 -4.37 3.54
N CYS A 339 29.07 -3.72 3.19
CA CYS A 339 29.95 -4.13 2.10
C CYS A 339 30.56 -5.52 2.37
N GLU A 340 31.10 -5.76 3.56
CA GLU A 340 31.65 -7.07 3.96
C GLU A 340 30.57 -8.17 3.89
N SER A 341 29.37 -7.88 4.38
CA SER A 341 28.23 -8.80 4.33
C SER A 341 27.81 -9.15 2.89
N LEU A 342 27.78 -8.18 1.98
CA LEU A 342 27.48 -8.42 0.56
C LEU A 342 28.54 -9.32 -0.09
N GLU A 343 29.82 -9.05 0.15
CA GLU A 343 30.92 -9.84 -0.39
C GLU A 343 30.90 -11.28 0.14
N LEU A 344 30.69 -11.45 1.44
CA LEU A 344 30.60 -12.76 2.06
C LEU A 344 29.39 -13.55 1.54
N PHE A 345 28.23 -12.92 1.45
CA PHE A 345 27.01 -13.54 0.93
C PHE A 345 27.19 -13.97 -0.53
N GLY A 346 27.74 -13.09 -1.38
CA GLY A 346 28.00 -13.42 -2.78
C GLY A 346 29.05 -14.51 -2.96
N LYS A 347 30.04 -14.60 -2.07
CA LYS A 347 31.08 -15.63 -2.12
C LYS A 347 30.60 -17.00 -1.60
N ARG A 348 29.78 -17.03 -0.54
CA ARG A 348 29.46 -18.27 0.20
C ARG A 348 28.04 -18.76 -0.01
N VAL A 349 27.08 -17.87 -0.23
CA VAL A 349 25.64 -18.22 -0.30
C VAL A 349 25.16 -18.31 -1.75
N ILE A 350 25.35 -17.27 -2.57
CA ILE A 350 24.84 -17.23 -3.95
C ILE A 350 25.25 -18.45 -4.79
N PRO A 351 26.52 -18.92 -4.78
CA PRO A 351 26.96 -20.04 -5.62
C PRO A 351 26.23 -21.36 -5.32
N VAL A 352 25.75 -21.55 -4.09
CA VAL A 352 25.01 -22.75 -3.67
C VAL A 352 23.68 -22.89 -4.42
N PHE A 353 23.13 -21.79 -4.94
CA PHE A 353 21.85 -21.75 -5.66
C PHE A 353 22.01 -21.52 -7.17
N ALA A 354 23.23 -21.65 -7.71
CA ALA A 354 23.51 -21.49 -9.13
C ALA A 354 23.14 -22.74 -9.95
N GLU A 355 23.46 -23.93 -9.43
CA GLU A 355 23.25 -25.20 -10.14
C GLU A 355 21.75 -25.51 -10.34
N GLY A 356 21.35 -25.88 -11.55
CA GLY A 356 19.95 -26.20 -11.90
C GLY A 356 19.00 -24.98 -11.92
N ARG A 357 19.52 -23.76 -11.74
CA ARG A 357 18.74 -22.52 -11.74
C ARG A 357 17.95 -22.32 -13.04
N GLU A 358 18.60 -22.48 -14.18
CA GLU A 358 17.99 -22.28 -15.50
C GLU A 358 16.95 -23.34 -15.83
N GLU A 359 17.20 -24.59 -15.42
CA GLU A 359 16.26 -25.70 -15.62
C GLU A 359 14.97 -25.47 -14.82
N ARG A 360 15.08 -25.05 -13.56
CA ARG A 360 13.91 -24.71 -12.72
C ARG A 360 13.11 -23.54 -13.30
N GLU A 361 13.78 -22.53 -13.84
CA GLU A 361 13.12 -21.40 -14.52
C GLU A 361 12.36 -21.86 -15.76
N ARG A 362 13.00 -22.66 -16.62
CA ARG A 362 12.39 -23.20 -17.84
C ARG A 362 11.18 -24.07 -17.51
N ALA A 363 11.30 -24.99 -16.55
CA ALA A 363 10.20 -25.85 -16.12
C ALA A 363 9.02 -25.06 -15.55
N LYS A 364 9.29 -23.97 -14.81
CA LYS A 364 8.23 -23.06 -14.35
C LYS A 364 7.56 -22.35 -15.53
N ALA A 365 8.32 -21.83 -16.49
CA ALA A 365 7.78 -21.13 -17.65
C ALA A 365 6.89 -22.06 -18.50
N GLU A 366 7.36 -23.28 -18.80
CA GLU A 366 6.60 -24.31 -19.53
C GLU A 366 5.29 -24.67 -18.81
N ARG A 367 5.35 -24.86 -17.49
CA ARG A 367 4.16 -25.17 -16.67
C ARG A 367 3.11 -24.06 -16.69
N LEU A 368 3.54 -22.80 -16.69
CA LEU A 368 2.64 -21.65 -16.63
C LEU A 368 2.20 -21.14 -18.01
N ALA A 369 2.88 -21.52 -19.09
CA ALA A 369 2.63 -21.02 -20.44
C ALA A 369 1.15 -21.12 -20.87
N PRO A 370 0.43 -22.26 -20.70
CA PRO A 370 -0.97 -22.35 -21.12
C PRO A 370 -1.88 -21.36 -20.37
N ALA A 371 -1.64 -21.19 -19.07
CA ALA A 371 -2.43 -20.28 -18.25
C ALA A 371 -2.12 -18.80 -18.56
N ILE A 372 -0.86 -18.47 -18.82
CA ILE A 372 -0.44 -17.13 -19.24
C ILE A 372 -1.03 -16.79 -20.61
N GLU A 373 -1.02 -17.71 -21.56
CA GLU A 373 -1.63 -17.54 -22.88
C GLU A 373 -3.14 -17.27 -22.75
N ALA A 374 -3.85 -18.08 -21.96
CA ALA A 374 -5.28 -17.87 -21.68
C ALA A 374 -5.56 -16.52 -21.01
N ALA A 375 -4.73 -16.10 -20.05
CA ALA A 375 -4.85 -14.80 -19.41
C ALA A 375 -4.63 -13.62 -20.36
N LEU A 376 -3.61 -13.70 -21.22
CA LEU A 376 -3.33 -12.67 -22.22
C LEU A 376 -4.43 -12.60 -23.28
N ALA A 377 -5.06 -13.73 -23.65
CA ALA A 377 -6.20 -13.73 -24.56
C ALA A 377 -7.43 -12.97 -24.01
N ARG A 378 -7.56 -12.85 -22.68
CA ARG A 378 -8.62 -12.05 -22.03
C ARG A 378 -8.32 -10.55 -21.99
N ARG A 379 -7.06 -10.13 -22.21
CA ARG A 379 -6.66 -8.72 -22.17
C ARG A 379 -7.13 -8.01 -23.43
N ALA A 380 -7.80 -6.87 -23.26
CA ALA A 380 -8.14 -5.99 -24.37
C ALA A 380 -6.88 -5.51 -25.12
N PRO A 381 -6.88 -5.52 -26.46
CA PRO A 381 -5.71 -5.15 -27.25
C PRO A 381 -5.30 -3.68 -27.09
N ALA A 382 -4.12 -3.35 -27.60
CA ALA A 382 -3.67 -1.97 -27.75
C ALA A 382 -4.68 -1.19 -28.60
N ARG A 383 -5.03 0.03 -28.18
CA ARG A 383 -5.99 0.87 -28.90
C ARG A 383 -5.31 1.63 -30.01
N GLN A 384 -6.08 1.98 -31.03
CA GLN A 384 -5.66 2.86 -32.10
C GLN A 384 -6.13 4.28 -31.83
N MET A 385 -5.29 5.25 -32.20
CA MET A 385 -5.66 6.66 -32.17
C MET A 385 -6.85 6.91 -33.13
N PRO A 386 -7.80 7.78 -32.78
CA PRO A 386 -8.89 8.16 -33.68
C PRO A 386 -8.36 8.70 -35.02
N GLU A 387 -8.98 8.28 -36.11
CA GLU A 387 -8.62 8.73 -37.46
C GLU A 387 -8.78 10.26 -37.59
N GLY A 388 -7.83 10.90 -38.26
CA GLY A 388 -7.83 12.35 -38.45
C GLY A 388 -7.57 13.19 -37.19
N TYR A 389 -7.21 12.57 -36.06
CA TYR A 389 -6.85 13.33 -34.86
C TYR A 389 -5.64 14.23 -35.12
N GLN A 390 -5.80 15.52 -34.82
CA GLN A 390 -4.74 16.52 -34.85
C GLN A 390 -4.70 17.29 -33.54
N ILE A 391 -3.49 17.62 -33.08
CA ILE A 391 -3.31 18.52 -31.95
C ILE A 391 -3.53 19.94 -32.48
N ALA A 392 -4.71 20.49 -32.22
CA ALA A 392 -5.04 21.88 -32.54
C ALA A 392 -4.96 22.73 -31.27
N GLU A 393 -4.12 23.77 -31.27
CA GLU A 393 -3.84 24.61 -30.10
C GLU A 393 -5.11 25.24 -29.49
N GLU A 394 -5.98 25.77 -30.33
CA GLU A 394 -7.27 26.34 -29.90
C GLU A 394 -8.18 25.30 -29.21
N ALA A 395 -8.18 24.05 -29.72
CA ALA A 395 -8.96 22.97 -29.12
C ALA A 395 -8.37 22.50 -27.79
N GLU A 396 -7.03 22.49 -27.65
CA GLU A 396 -6.36 22.21 -26.37
C GLU A 396 -6.65 23.30 -25.33
N LEU A 397 -6.57 24.58 -25.72
CA LEU A 397 -6.90 25.71 -24.84
C LEU A 397 -8.36 25.66 -24.39
N ALA A 398 -9.29 25.40 -25.31
CA ALA A 398 -10.71 25.23 -24.97
C ALA A 398 -10.95 24.05 -24.01
N ARG A 399 -10.17 22.97 -24.10
CA ARG A 399 -10.23 21.83 -23.16
C ARG A 399 -9.76 22.22 -21.76
N ILE A 400 -8.70 23.02 -21.65
CA ILE A 400 -8.18 23.52 -20.37
C ILE A 400 -9.21 24.45 -19.71
N VAL A 401 -9.77 25.41 -20.45
CA VAL A 401 -10.79 26.34 -19.93
C VAL A 401 -12.05 25.59 -19.46
N ARG A 402 -12.49 24.57 -20.21
CA ARG A 402 -13.59 23.68 -19.78
C ARG A 402 -13.27 22.85 -18.54
N ARG A 403 -11.99 22.59 -18.25
CA ARG A 403 -11.52 21.88 -17.05
C ARG A 403 -11.51 22.78 -15.82
N GLU A 404 -11.17 24.06 -15.99
CA GLU A 404 -11.14 25.05 -14.91
C GLU A 404 -12.53 25.56 -14.51
N MET A 405 -13.52 25.49 -15.41
CA MET A 405 -14.91 25.79 -15.12
C MET A 405 -15.61 24.55 -14.53
N PRO A 406 -15.86 24.48 -13.20
CA PRO A 406 -16.59 23.36 -12.64
C PRO A 406 -18.00 23.35 -13.22
N SER A 407 -18.50 22.17 -13.62
CA SER A 407 -19.87 22.08 -14.12
C SER A 407 -20.86 22.64 -13.08
N PRO A 408 -22.01 23.23 -13.49
CA PRO A 408 -23.02 23.72 -12.56
C PRO A 408 -23.47 22.66 -11.53
N ARG A 409 -23.44 21.38 -11.94
CA ARG A 409 -23.70 20.23 -11.05
C ARG A 409 -22.61 20.00 -10.00
N VAL A 410 -21.34 20.21 -10.34
CA VAL A 410 -20.19 20.11 -9.43
C VAL A 410 -20.14 21.30 -8.46
N LEU A 411 -20.53 22.50 -8.92
CA LEU A 411 -20.71 23.67 -8.05
C LEU A 411 -21.87 23.49 -7.08
N LEU A 412 -23.02 22.97 -7.54
CA LEU A 412 -24.13 22.63 -6.66
C LEU A 412 -23.77 21.49 -5.69
N SER A 413 -23.09 20.43 -6.15
CA SER A 413 -22.72 19.32 -5.26
C SER A 413 -21.63 19.70 -4.26
N SER A 414 -20.67 20.54 -4.64
CA SER A 414 -19.61 21.04 -3.75
C SER A 414 -20.11 22.12 -2.80
N ALA A 415 -21.04 22.98 -3.23
CA ALA A 415 -21.76 23.88 -2.33
C ALA A 415 -22.64 23.09 -1.36
N VAL A 416 -23.42 22.12 -1.82
CA VAL A 416 -24.25 21.25 -0.96
C VAL A 416 -23.39 20.38 -0.03
N ALA A 417 -22.25 19.85 -0.48
CA ALA A 417 -21.31 19.09 0.36
C ALA A 417 -20.55 19.98 1.35
N GLY A 418 -20.18 21.20 0.96
CA GLY A 418 -19.57 22.22 1.81
C GLY A 418 -20.54 22.71 2.88
N THR A 419 -21.80 22.99 2.52
CA THR A 419 -22.87 23.32 3.45
C THR A 419 -23.19 22.15 4.36
N ARG A 420 -23.25 20.91 3.85
CA ARG A 420 -23.45 19.69 4.67
C ARG A 420 -22.28 19.47 5.64
N ARG A 421 -21.02 19.66 5.22
CA ARG A 421 -19.83 19.58 6.11
C ARG A 421 -19.86 20.67 7.18
N LEU A 422 -20.23 21.90 6.83
CA LEU A 422 -20.27 23.03 7.77
C LEU A 422 -21.41 22.87 8.80
N VAL A 423 -22.60 22.45 8.35
CA VAL A 423 -23.76 22.13 9.20
C VAL A 423 -23.45 20.93 10.10
N ARG A 424 -22.75 19.91 9.59
CA ARG A 424 -22.35 18.72 10.34
C ARG A 424 -21.29 19.00 11.40
N ARG A 425 -20.29 19.83 11.09
CA ARG A 425 -19.26 20.26 12.05
C ARG A 425 -19.87 21.09 13.18
N ARG A 426 -20.76 22.05 12.84
CA ARG A 426 -21.54 22.80 13.84
C ARG A 426 -22.46 21.90 14.68
N GLY A 427 -23.08 20.89 14.08
CA GLY A 427 -23.93 19.91 14.78
C GLY A 427 -23.16 19.01 15.75
N GLN A 428 -21.98 18.53 15.36
CA GLN A 428 -21.09 17.74 16.20
C GLN A 428 -20.50 18.56 17.35
N ASP A 429 -20.08 19.80 17.12
CA ASP A 429 -19.60 20.70 18.18
C ASP A 429 -20.71 21.00 19.22
N LEU A 430 -21.96 21.12 18.76
CA LEU A 430 -23.13 21.30 19.63
C LEU A 430 -23.43 20.05 20.45
N LEU A 431 -23.33 18.86 19.83
CA LEU A 431 -23.51 17.57 20.50
C LEU A 431 -22.38 17.30 21.51
N ALA A 432 -21.13 17.61 21.18
CA ALA A 432 -19.99 17.48 22.08
C ALA A 432 -20.15 18.38 23.32
N ARG A 433 -20.65 19.61 23.16
CA ARG A 433 -21.02 20.50 24.28
C ARG A 433 -22.21 19.99 25.09
N MET A 434 -23.14 19.29 24.44
CA MET A 434 -24.30 18.68 25.11
C MET A 434 -23.91 17.44 25.91
N VAL A 435 -22.90 16.69 25.45
CA VAL A 435 -22.40 15.48 26.11
C VAL A 435 -21.43 15.84 27.24
N GLY A 436 -20.39 16.65 26.97
CA GLY A 436 -19.50 17.27 27.95
C GLY A 436 -19.15 16.41 29.16
N ASP A 437 -19.11 17.02 30.35
CA ASP A 437 -18.81 16.35 31.62
C ASP A 437 -20.06 15.74 32.29
N ARG A 438 -21.12 15.46 31.52
CA ARG A 438 -22.38 14.96 32.10
C ARG A 438 -22.30 13.49 32.46
N SER A 439 -23.01 13.13 33.53
CA SER A 439 -23.12 11.75 34.00
C SER A 439 -24.01 10.90 33.08
N ASP A 440 -23.81 9.57 33.11
CA ASP A 440 -24.58 8.61 32.30
C ASP A 440 -26.08 8.73 32.60
N ALA A 441 -26.45 8.88 33.88
CA ALA A 441 -27.84 9.05 34.30
C ALA A 441 -28.51 10.31 33.72
N GLU A 442 -27.76 11.40 33.56
CA GLU A 442 -28.27 12.63 32.96
C GLU A 442 -28.47 12.51 31.45
N LEU A 443 -27.55 11.79 30.77
CA LEU A 443 -27.63 11.53 29.34
C LEU A 443 -28.79 10.58 29.02
N GLU A 444 -28.98 9.51 29.80
CA GLU A 444 -30.10 8.58 29.63
C GLU A 444 -31.46 9.27 29.82
N ARG A 445 -31.59 10.11 30.85
CA ARG A 445 -32.82 10.88 31.10
C ARG A 445 -33.14 11.85 29.96
N ARG A 446 -32.13 12.45 29.35
CA ARG A 446 -32.29 13.35 28.20
C ARG A 446 -32.55 12.61 26.89
N LEU A 447 -31.98 11.42 26.74
CA LEU A 447 -32.17 10.62 25.55
C LEU A 447 -33.62 10.14 25.50
N GLY A 448 -34.10 9.39 26.50
CA GLY A 448 -35.52 8.96 26.62
C GLY A 448 -36.18 8.42 25.32
N PRO A 449 -37.49 8.12 25.32
CA PRO A 449 -38.13 7.60 24.10
C PRO A 449 -38.19 8.61 22.95
N ARG A 450 -38.44 9.89 23.25
CA ARG A 450 -38.54 10.94 22.21
C ARG A 450 -37.18 11.31 21.65
N GLY A 451 -36.14 11.41 22.47
CA GLY A 451 -34.78 11.72 21.99
C GLY A 451 -34.13 10.54 21.29
N GLN A 452 -34.44 9.28 21.65
CA GLN A 452 -34.06 8.12 20.83
C GLN A 452 -34.62 8.23 19.40
N ARG A 453 -35.91 8.55 19.23
CA ARG A 453 -36.52 8.72 17.89
C ARG A 453 -35.81 9.81 17.08
N VAL A 454 -35.50 10.94 17.70
CA VAL A 454 -34.77 12.05 17.05
C VAL A 454 -33.34 11.64 16.69
N LEU A 455 -32.66 10.96 17.61
CA LEU A 455 -31.28 10.48 17.42
C LEU A 455 -31.19 9.52 16.23
N PHE A 456 -32.03 8.49 16.19
CA PHE A 456 -31.96 7.49 15.13
C PHE A 456 -32.46 8.02 13.78
N ALA A 457 -33.42 8.95 13.78
CA ALA A 457 -33.79 9.68 12.55
C ALA A 457 -32.63 10.52 12.03
N ALA A 458 -31.91 11.21 12.91
CA ALA A 458 -30.72 11.97 12.54
C ALA A 458 -29.58 11.06 12.05
N LEU A 459 -29.36 9.92 12.72
CA LEU A 459 -28.34 8.94 12.34
C LEU A 459 -28.61 8.36 10.95
N ALA A 460 -29.86 7.96 10.67
CA ALA A 460 -30.26 7.52 9.34
C ALA A 460 -30.15 8.65 8.28
N GLY A 461 -30.49 9.89 8.65
CA GLY A 461 -30.32 11.06 7.78
C GLY A 461 -28.85 11.45 7.52
N ALA A 462 -27.93 11.02 8.37
CA ALA A 462 -26.49 11.23 8.25
C ALA A 462 -25.79 10.16 7.40
N PHE A 463 -26.53 9.18 6.88
CA PHE A 463 -26.01 8.12 6.02
C PHE A 463 -25.35 8.68 4.75
N ASP A 464 -24.11 8.26 4.51
CA ASP A 464 -23.34 8.58 3.32
C ASP A 464 -23.25 7.35 2.40
N PRO A 465 -24.04 7.29 1.31
CA PRO A 465 -24.07 6.12 0.44
C PRO A 465 -22.72 5.86 -0.26
N ALA A 466 -21.89 6.90 -0.45
CA ALA A 466 -20.55 6.73 -1.03
C ALA A 466 -19.60 5.98 -0.08
N LYS A 467 -19.87 6.02 1.22
CA LYS A 467 -19.10 5.33 2.27
C LYS A 467 -19.68 3.98 2.68
N ALA A 468 -20.80 3.58 2.08
CA ALA A 468 -21.42 2.29 2.31
C ALA A 468 -20.85 1.17 1.43
N PHE A 469 -20.09 1.51 0.38
CA PHE A 469 -19.45 0.55 -0.54
C PHE A 469 -20.40 -0.55 -1.06
N GLY A 470 -21.65 -0.14 -1.36
CA GLY A 470 -22.67 -1.04 -1.87
C GLY A 470 -23.38 -1.90 -0.80
N PHE A 471 -23.05 -1.74 0.50
CA PHE A 471 -23.74 -2.44 1.57
C PHE A 471 -25.25 -2.14 1.57
N GLN A 472 -26.04 -3.21 1.59
CA GLN A 472 -27.49 -3.17 1.78
C GLN A 472 -27.84 -4.20 2.84
N GLY A 473 -28.64 -3.81 3.83
CA GLY A 473 -28.90 -4.67 4.99
C GLY A 473 -29.40 -3.88 6.17
N ALA A 474 -29.46 -4.53 7.33
CA ALA A 474 -29.96 -3.96 8.57
C ALA A 474 -28.86 -3.94 9.65
N ILE A 475 -28.77 -2.83 10.38
CA ILE A 475 -27.88 -2.67 11.53
C ILE A 475 -28.74 -2.40 12.75
N GLU A 476 -28.61 -3.24 13.77
CA GLU A 476 -29.44 -3.24 14.96
C GLU A 476 -28.69 -2.62 16.16
N PHE A 477 -29.36 -1.76 16.91
CA PHE A 477 -28.86 -1.10 18.10
C PHE A 477 -29.73 -1.50 19.31
N ARG A 478 -29.11 -2.19 20.27
CA ARG A 478 -29.72 -2.62 21.53
C ARG A 478 -29.24 -1.74 22.68
N LEU A 479 -30.15 -0.92 23.20
CA LEU A 479 -29.83 0.00 24.30
C LEU A 479 -30.05 -0.65 25.66
N THR A 480 -29.02 -0.68 26.51
CA THR A 480 -29.04 -1.40 27.80
C THR A 480 -29.56 -0.58 28.99
N GLY A 481 -29.68 0.75 28.86
CA GLY A 481 -30.01 1.67 29.96
C GLY A 481 -31.51 1.94 30.22
N SER A 482 -32.41 1.23 29.54
CA SER A 482 -33.87 1.47 29.63
C SER A 482 -34.64 0.18 29.86
N ASP A 483 -35.38 0.11 30.97
CA ASP A 483 -36.22 -1.03 31.38
C ASP A 483 -37.72 -0.77 31.08
N PRO A 484 -38.52 -1.75 30.60
CA PRO A 484 -38.15 -3.06 30.09
C PRO A 484 -38.03 -3.14 28.56
N ALA A 485 -37.09 -4.01 28.15
CA ALA A 485 -36.71 -4.45 26.80
C ALA A 485 -37.32 -3.63 25.64
N PRO A 486 -36.76 -2.45 25.32
CA PRO A 486 -37.18 -1.73 24.14
C PRO A 486 -36.88 -2.60 22.92
N THR A 487 -37.88 -2.77 22.06
CA THR A 487 -37.66 -3.23 20.69
C THR A 487 -36.47 -2.45 20.12
N PRO A 488 -35.46 -3.14 19.54
CA PRO A 488 -34.23 -2.48 19.15
C PRO A 488 -34.45 -1.46 18.06
N TRP A 489 -33.52 -0.52 17.96
CA TRP A 489 -33.49 0.41 16.85
C TRP A 489 -32.73 -0.21 15.69
N THR A 490 -33.38 -0.35 14.55
CA THR A 490 -32.78 -0.90 13.33
C THR A 490 -32.68 0.17 12.27
N ILE A 491 -31.47 0.36 11.75
CA ILE A 491 -31.22 1.15 10.54
C ILE A 491 -31.20 0.20 9.35
N MET A 492 -32.15 0.36 8.44
CA MET A 492 -32.22 -0.37 7.18
C MET A 492 -31.62 0.46 6.06
N ILE A 493 -30.63 -0.08 5.35
CA ILE A 493 -30.00 0.54 4.19
C ILE A 493 -30.50 -0.16 2.92
N ARG A 494 -31.04 0.63 1.98
CA ARG A 494 -31.49 0.17 0.66
C ARG A 494 -31.10 1.18 -0.40
N GLY A 495 -30.26 0.75 -1.35
CA GLY A 495 -29.71 1.65 -2.37
C GLY A 495 -28.94 2.81 -1.74
N ASP A 496 -29.35 4.04 -2.05
CA ASP A 496 -28.72 5.29 -1.59
C ASP A 496 -29.34 5.87 -0.31
N ARG A 497 -30.23 5.13 0.38
CA ARG A 497 -30.99 5.62 1.54
C ARG A 497 -30.90 4.71 2.75
N ALA A 498 -30.95 5.32 3.93
CA ALA A 498 -31.10 4.64 5.21
C ALA A 498 -32.38 5.07 5.94
N PHE A 499 -32.99 4.15 6.67
CA PHE A 499 -34.21 4.39 7.44
C PHE A 499 -34.09 3.78 8.84
N ALA A 500 -34.33 4.57 9.87
CA ALA A 500 -34.41 4.06 11.24
C ALA A 500 -35.84 3.65 11.60
N ARG A 501 -35.99 2.44 12.16
CA ARG A 501 -37.25 1.95 12.74
C ARG A 501 -36.98 1.22 14.04
N GLN A 502 -37.93 1.28 14.96
CA GLN A 502 -37.86 0.53 16.21
C GLN A 502 -38.50 -0.86 15.97
N ILE A 503 -37.73 -1.77 15.40
CA ILE A 503 -38.13 -3.14 15.04
C ILE A 503 -36.94 -4.09 15.22
N SER A 504 -37.22 -5.35 15.53
CA SER A 504 -36.22 -6.43 15.41
C SER A 504 -36.30 -7.03 14.00
N VAL A 505 -35.15 -7.44 13.47
CA VAL A 505 -35.04 -8.11 12.17
C VAL A 505 -34.42 -9.50 12.36
N ALA A 506 -34.78 -10.46 11.51
CA ALA A 506 -34.36 -11.85 11.67
C ALA A 506 -32.85 -12.06 11.46
N ASP A 507 -32.23 -11.24 10.59
CA ASP A 507 -30.82 -11.38 10.21
C ASP A 507 -30.15 -10.00 10.06
N PRO A 508 -29.84 -9.30 11.17
CA PRO A 508 -29.08 -8.05 11.11
C PRO A 508 -27.60 -8.34 10.80
N ALA A 509 -27.02 -7.57 9.88
CA ALA A 509 -25.61 -7.71 9.51
C ALA A 509 -24.66 -7.35 10.67
N VAL A 510 -25.08 -6.42 11.52
CA VAL A 510 -24.39 -6.03 12.76
C VAL A 510 -25.41 -5.74 13.86
N VAL A 511 -25.13 -6.21 15.07
CA VAL A 511 -25.84 -5.86 16.30
C VAL A 511 -24.87 -5.17 17.25
N LEU A 512 -25.18 -3.91 17.61
CA LEU A 512 -24.43 -3.11 18.58
C LEU A 512 -25.23 -3.00 19.88
N THR A 513 -24.69 -3.51 20.98
CA THR A 513 -25.31 -3.45 22.30
C THR A 513 -24.51 -2.50 23.20
N LEU A 514 -25.13 -1.42 23.69
CA LEU A 514 -24.47 -0.37 24.48
C LEU A 514 -25.48 0.51 25.24
N SER A 515 -25.02 1.33 26.17
CA SER A 515 -25.90 2.32 26.82
C SER A 515 -26.25 3.48 25.87
N GLY A 516 -27.39 4.14 26.09
CA GLY A 516 -27.75 5.35 25.35
C GLY A 516 -26.74 6.49 25.58
N ALA A 517 -26.17 6.56 26.79
CA ALA A 517 -25.09 7.49 27.13
C ALA A 517 -23.82 7.24 26.30
N ASP A 518 -23.40 5.97 26.14
CA ASP A 518 -22.24 5.60 25.35
C ASP A 518 -22.46 5.83 23.86
N LEU A 519 -23.67 5.55 23.35
CA LEU A 519 -24.03 5.87 21.96
C LEU A 519 -23.92 7.38 21.68
N LEU A 520 -24.39 8.23 22.59
CA LEU A 520 -24.27 9.68 22.46
C LEU A 520 -22.81 10.15 22.47
N ARG A 521 -21.96 9.56 23.32
CA ARG A 521 -20.52 9.88 23.36
C ARG A 521 -19.78 9.44 22.10
N LEU A 522 -20.13 8.28 21.54
CA LEU A 522 -19.59 7.81 20.27
C LEU A 522 -19.93 8.76 19.12
N ILE A 523 -21.20 9.16 19.01
CA ILE A 523 -21.68 10.06 17.95
C ILE A 523 -21.07 11.47 18.11
N ALA A 524 -20.89 11.93 19.36
CA ALA A 524 -20.24 13.19 19.67
C ALA A 524 -18.70 13.16 19.51
N GLY A 525 -18.10 11.98 19.32
CA GLY A 525 -16.65 11.81 19.21
C GLY A 525 -15.88 12.04 20.51
N THR A 526 -16.56 11.96 21.66
CA THR A 526 -15.97 12.13 22.99
C THR A 526 -15.61 10.80 23.66
N ALA A 527 -15.93 9.67 23.04
CA ALA A 527 -15.51 8.34 23.45
C ALA A 527 -14.95 7.55 22.26
N ASP A 528 -13.90 6.76 22.54
CA ASP A 528 -13.30 5.85 21.58
C ASP A 528 -13.99 4.47 21.60
N PRO A 529 -14.41 3.91 20.45
CA PRO A 529 -15.03 2.59 20.38
C PRO A 529 -14.16 1.46 20.95
N GLY A 530 -12.84 1.49 20.75
CA GLY A 530 -11.92 0.47 21.22
C GLY A 530 -11.78 0.46 22.75
N GLY A 531 -11.73 1.65 23.35
CA GLY A 531 -11.75 1.82 24.80
C GLY A 531 -13.03 1.28 25.45
N LEU A 532 -14.19 1.54 24.85
CA LEU A 532 -15.48 1.03 25.35
C LEU A 532 -15.64 -0.49 25.17
N LEU A 533 -15.11 -1.05 24.08
CA LEU A 533 -15.06 -2.51 23.88
C LEU A 533 -14.17 -3.19 24.93
N THR A 534 -12.98 -2.65 25.19
CA THR A 534 -12.04 -3.19 26.18
C THR A 534 -12.61 -3.11 27.60
N ALA A 535 -13.38 -2.06 27.90
CA ALA A 535 -14.08 -1.88 29.17
C ALA A 535 -15.38 -2.72 29.29
N GLY A 536 -15.75 -3.51 28.27
CA GLY A 536 -16.98 -4.32 28.28
C GLY A 536 -18.27 -3.50 28.25
N ARG A 537 -18.21 -2.24 27.81
CA ARG A 537 -19.37 -1.32 27.76
C ARG A 537 -20.11 -1.37 26.43
N ILE A 538 -19.51 -1.99 25.42
CA ILE A 538 -20.10 -2.25 24.11
C ILE A 538 -19.91 -3.73 23.79
N HIS A 539 -20.96 -4.35 23.25
CA HIS A 539 -20.87 -5.67 22.64
C HIS A 539 -21.28 -5.62 21.17
N LEU A 540 -20.46 -6.24 20.32
CA LEU A 540 -20.65 -6.34 18.88
C LEU A 540 -20.90 -7.79 18.50
N ALA A 541 -21.92 -8.03 17.67
CA ALA A 541 -22.17 -9.31 17.01
C ALA A 541 -22.48 -9.08 15.53
N GLY A 542 -22.11 -10.04 14.66
CA GLY A 542 -22.23 -9.91 13.20
C GLY A 542 -20.90 -9.61 12.53
N ASP A 543 -20.92 -8.92 11.38
CA ASP A 543 -19.74 -8.66 10.56
C ASP A 543 -18.80 -7.61 11.22
N PRO A 544 -17.58 -8.02 11.67
CA PRO A 544 -16.64 -7.12 12.34
C PRO A 544 -16.03 -6.08 11.38
N ALA A 545 -15.89 -6.39 10.09
CA ALA A 545 -15.36 -5.47 9.10
C ALA A 545 -16.37 -4.34 8.82
N LEU A 546 -17.65 -4.69 8.73
CA LEU A 546 -18.73 -3.69 8.62
C LEU A 546 -18.86 -2.87 9.92
N ALA A 547 -18.79 -3.50 11.08
CA ALA A 547 -18.88 -2.83 12.39
C ALA A 547 -17.81 -1.73 12.56
N SER A 548 -16.57 -2.00 12.13
CA SER A 548 -15.46 -1.04 12.20
C SER A 548 -15.66 0.22 11.33
N ARG A 549 -16.63 0.20 10.41
CA ARG A 549 -16.87 1.26 9.41
C ARG A 549 -18.16 2.02 9.63
N LEU A 550 -18.95 1.66 10.65
CA LEU A 550 -20.22 2.33 10.97
C LEU A 550 -20.02 3.83 11.21
N GLY A 551 -18.91 4.23 11.84
CA GLY A 551 -18.56 5.65 12.03
C GLY A 551 -18.44 6.40 10.70
N GLU A 552 -17.80 5.79 9.71
CA GLU A 552 -17.66 6.39 8.38
C GLU A 552 -19.00 6.53 7.65
N MET A 553 -19.85 5.50 7.73
CA MET A 553 -21.14 5.42 7.03
C MET A 553 -22.18 6.39 7.58
N PHE A 554 -22.21 6.62 8.90
CA PHE A 554 -23.21 7.46 9.57
C PHE A 554 -22.66 8.76 10.14
N GLY A 555 -21.41 9.03 9.79
CA GLY A 555 -20.81 10.32 9.95
C GLY A 555 -20.17 10.64 11.32
N GLY A 556 -19.90 9.61 12.12
CA GLY A 556 -19.00 9.68 13.26
C GLY A 556 -17.53 9.86 12.86
N PRO A 557 -16.63 10.05 13.85
CA PRO A 557 -15.19 10.00 13.61
C PRO A 557 -14.80 8.63 13.04
N SER A 558 -13.89 8.64 12.07
CA SER A 558 -13.28 7.41 11.55
C SER A 558 -12.41 6.80 12.64
N PRO A 559 -12.48 5.47 12.90
CA PRO A 559 -11.48 4.79 13.72
C PRO A 559 -10.13 4.62 12.98
N TYR A 560 -10.01 5.09 11.73
CA TYR A 560 -8.83 5.03 10.88
C TYR A 560 -8.44 6.37 10.25
#